data_AF-A0A8J3ZJD8-F1
#
_entry.id   AF-A0A8J3ZJD8-F1
#
_cell.length_a   1.000
_cell.length_b   1.000
_cell.length_c   1.000
_cell.angle_alpha   90.00
_cell.angle_beta   90.00
_cell.angle_gamma   90.00
#
_symmetry.space_group_name_H-M   'P 1'
#
loop_
_entity.id
_entity.type
_entity.pdbx_description
1 polymer ?
#
loop_
_entity_poly.entity_id
_entity_poly.type
_entity_poly.pdbx_seq_one_letter_code
_entity_poly.pdbx_strand_id
1 'polypeptide(L)'
;MALAPPPSTGFAELVTQVHDRASTPDPVGLLDAAVAISAERAADADRLLDHFVTHARSAGLSWTDIGTRLGVSKQAARQRFADITTPARALSFTAQTAPRLRACLDQAGDDARADGAAEIGTHHLLGGLLAEGVAAAILERLGIRADQIRAASHKLFGPPATTPGDGIPPMSAEATCALNAAAHHAAANDTGSSPPEVGTEHLLAVLALDPGSRARRVLNDLHVDIAAVKGELQRHITVNPTRPTRWWKRRPPAPHCCTFCGQAAGPEQLVNGPDVTICRACVALAADILTARQT
;
A
#
# COMPACT_ATOMS: atom_id res chain seq x y z
N MET A 1 -15.56 28.02 5.76
CA MET A 1 -16.95 27.58 5.62
C MET A 1 -16.95 26.07 5.81
N ALA A 2 -17.23 25.59 7.02
CA ALA A 2 -17.22 24.15 7.31
C ALA A 2 -18.46 23.53 6.63
N LEU A 3 -18.24 22.66 5.66
CA LEU A 3 -19.30 21.83 5.09
C LEU A 3 -19.92 21.02 6.22
N ALA A 4 -21.22 21.18 6.42
CA ALA A 4 -21.97 20.35 7.36
C ALA A 4 -21.76 18.87 6.99
N PRO A 5 -21.56 17.97 7.98
CA PRO A 5 -21.51 16.54 7.69
C PRO A 5 -22.82 16.12 7.02
N PRO A 6 -22.79 15.18 6.05
CA PRO A 6 -24.02 14.65 5.47
C PRO A 6 -24.90 14.05 6.59
N PRO A 7 -26.24 14.09 6.44
CA PRO A 7 -27.11 13.52 7.46
C PRO A 7 -26.79 12.04 7.60
N SER A 8 -26.35 11.65 8.80
CA SER A 8 -26.36 10.24 9.21
C SER A 8 -27.80 9.75 9.09
N THR A 9 -28.04 8.69 8.32
CA THR A 9 -29.36 8.04 8.20
C THR A 9 -29.92 7.81 9.59
N GLY A 10 -30.94 8.59 9.96
CA GLY A 10 -31.50 8.55 11.30
C GLY A 10 -32.33 7.28 11.51
N PHE A 11 -32.49 6.85 12.76
CA PHE A 11 -33.36 5.71 13.09
C PHE A 11 -34.78 5.86 12.49
N ALA A 12 -35.30 7.08 12.44
CA ALA A 12 -36.60 7.38 11.81
C ALA A 12 -36.64 7.01 10.31
N GLU A 13 -35.55 7.21 9.58
CA GLU A 13 -35.47 6.86 8.15
C GLU A 13 -35.40 5.34 7.96
N LEU A 14 -34.77 4.62 8.89
CA LEU A 14 -34.78 3.16 8.90
C LEU A 14 -36.18 2.60 9.12
N VAL A 15 -36.94 3.19 10.04
CA VAL A 15 -38.33 2.80 10.30
C VAL A 15 -39.19 3.01 9.06
N THR A 16 -39.04 4.13 8.36
CA THR A 16 -39.73 4.36 7.08
C THR A 16 -39.34 3.30 6.04
N GLN A 17 -38.04 3.01 5.88
CA GLN A 17 -37.57 1.98 4.94
C GLN A 17 -38.13 0.58 5.25
N VAL A 18 -38.32 0.24 6.53
CA VAL A 18 -38.95 -1.03 6.94
C VAL A 18 -40.39 -1.09 6.48
N HIS A 19 -41.16 -0.02 6.71
CA HIS A 19 -42.55 0.05 6.26
C HIS A 19 -42.69 -0.01 4.74
N ASP A 20 -41.78 0.64 3.99
CA ASP A 20 -41.81 0.67 2.53
C ASP A 20 -41.41 -0.69 1.90
N ARG A 21 -40.53 -1.46 2.54
CA ARG A 21 -40.02 -2.74 2.02
C ARG A 21 -40.79 -3.97 2.50
N ALA A 22 -41.61 -3.84 3.53
CA ALA A 22 -42.38 -4.95 4.05
C ALA A 22 -43.38 -5.47 3.00
N SER A 23 -43.33 -6.77 2.74
CA SER A 23 -44.25 -7.42 1.80
C SER A 23 -45.70 -7.41 2.31
N THR A 24 -45.87 -7.34 3.64
CA THR A 24 -47.16 -7.20 4.31
C THR A 24 -47.03 -6.21 5.48
N PRO A 25 -48.09 -5.43 5.78
CA PRO A 25 -48.05 -4.43 6.85
C PRO A 25 -48.27 -5.02 8.25
N ASP A 26 -48.40 -6.35 8.36
CA ASP A 26 -48.54 -7.01 9.66
C ASP A 26 -47.19 -7.10 10.40
N PRO A 27 -47.21 -7.36 11.73
CA PRO A 27 -45.99 -7.36 12.53
C PRO A 27 -44.90 -8.32 12.05
N VAL A 28 -45.25 -9.44 11.41
CA VAL A 28 -44.28 -10.41 10.91
C VAL A 28 -43.60 -9.89 9.64
N GLY A 29 -44.37 -9.37 8.69
CA GLY A 29 -43.83 -8.78 7.45
C GLY A 29 -42.92 -7.57 7.70
N LEU A 30 -43.23 -6.75 8.70
CA LEU A 30 -42.37 -5.65 9.15
C LEU A 30 -41.08 -6.14 9.80
N LEU A 31 -41.14 -7.22 10.59
CA LEU A 31 -39.95 -7.81 11.21
C LEU A 31 -39.02 -8.41 10.15
N ASP A 32 -39.55 -9.11 9.15
CA ASP A 32 -38.76 -9.67 8.05
C ASP A 32 -38.03 -8.57 7.26
N ALA A 33 -38.71 -7.47 6.96
CA ALA A 33 -38.09 -6.31 6.30
C ALA A 33 -37.01 -5.65 7.17
N ALA A 34 -37.24 -5.53 8.48
CA ALA A 34 -36.24 -5.01 9.42
C ALA A 34 -34.99 -5.90 9.50
N VAL A 35 -35.16 -7.23 9.51
CA VAL A 35 -34.04 -8.19 9.48
C VAL A 35 -33.24 -8.05 8.19
N ALA A 36 -33.91 -7.97 7.02
CA ALA A 36 -33.26 -7.80 5.74
C ALA A 36 -32.43 -6.51 5.66
N ILE A 37 -33.02 -5.37 6.06
CA ILE A 37 -32.34 -4.07 6.09
C ILE A 37 -31.16 -4.08 7.08
N SER A 38 -31.32 -4.71 8.24
CA SER A 38 -30.24 -4.86 9.23
C SER A 38 -29.09 -5.69 8.68
N ALA A 39 -29.37 -6.78 7.96
CA ALA A 39 -28.37 -7.64 7.36
C ALA A 39 -27.59 -6.92 6.24
N GLU A 40 -28.28 -6.17 5.38
CA GLU A 40 -27.65 -5.34 4.34
C GLU A 40 -26.66 -4.33 4.96
N ARG A 41 -27.09 -3.62 6.01
CA ARG A 41 -26.23 -2.64 6.68
C ARG A 41 -25.08 -3.26 7.45
N ALA A 42 -25.28 -4.44 8.04
CA ALA A 42 -24.17 -5.20 8.63
C ALA A 42 -23.13 -5.58 7.56
N ALA A 43 -23.58 -6.01 6.38
CA ALA A 43 -22.69 -6.33 5.26
C ALA A 43 -21.96 -5.09 4.69
N ASP A 44 -22.59 -3.91 4.67
CA ASP A 44 -21.91 -2.64 4.36
C ASP A 44 -20.84 -2.29 5.39
N ALA A 45 -21.17 -2.44 6.68
CA ALA A 45 -20.23 -2.18 7.77
C ALA A 45 -19.03 -3.14 7.75
N ASP A 46 -19.25 -4.41 7.43
CA ASP A 46 -18.18 -5.39 7.29
C ASP A 46 -17.27 -5.06 6.10
N ARG A 47 -17.82 -4.69 4.94
CA ARG A 47 -17.03 -4.24 3.77
C ARG A 47 -16.20 -2.99 4.07
N LEU A 48 -16.75 -2.05 4.84
CA LEU A 48 -16.03 -0.86 5.29
C LEU A 48 -14.82 -1.25 6.14
N LEU A 49 -15.01 -2.17 7.11
CA LEU A 49 -13.94 -2.66 7.96
C LEU A 49 -12.87 -3.41 7.16
N ASP A 50 -13.26 -4.27 6.22
CA ASP A 50 -12.33 -5.01 5.36
C ASP A 50 -11.41 -4.05 4.57
N HIS A 51 -11.99 -2.99 4.00
CA HIS A 51 -11.25 -1.97 3.26
C HIS A 51 -10.19 -1.27 4.14
N PHE A 52 -10.60 -0.78 5.31
CA PHE A 52 -9.71 -0.02 6.19
C PHE A 52 -8.70 -0.90 6.93
N VAL A 53 -9.03 -2.16 7.23
CA VAL A 53 -8.06 -3.12 7.78
C VAL A 53 -7.02 -3.51 6.73
N THR A 54 -7.42 -3.69 5.48
CA THR A 54 -6.49 -3.91 4.36
C THR A 54 -5.53 -2.74 4.21
N HIS A 55 -6.05 -1.51 4.19
CA HIS A 55 -5.23 -0.30 4.17
C HIS A 55 -4.30 -0.20 5.40
N ALA A 56 -4.80 -0.49 6.60
CA ALA A 56 -3.99 -0.46 7.82
C ALA A 56 -2.83 -1.46 7.78
N ARG A 57 -3.07 -2.68 7.30
CA ARG A 57 -2.04 -3.71 7.13
C ARG A 57 -1.02 -3.34 6.07
N SER A 58 -1.47 -2.81 4.93
CA SER A 58 -0.60 -2.36 3.85
C SER A 58 0.26 -1.16 4.29
N ALA A 59 -0.27 -0.33 5.19
CA ALA A 59 0.42 0.77 5.84
C ALA A 59 1.32 0.34 7.01
N GLY A 60 1.50 -0.97 7.24
CA GLY A 60 2.45 -1.54 8.19
C GLY A 60 1.96 -1.73 9.62
N LEU A 61 0.67 -1.49 9.93
CA LEU A 61 0.16 -1.70 11.29
C LEU A 61 0.17 -3.17 11.66
N SER A 62 0.58 -3.48 12.89
CA SER A 62 0.56 -4.85 13.40
C SER A 62 -0.88 -5.30 13.70
N TRP A 63 -1.11 -6.62 13.72
CA TRP A 63 -2.38 -7.18 14.17
C TRP A 63 -2.75 -6.79 15.61
N THR A 64 -1.75 -6.48 16.45
CA THR A 64 -1.98 -5.96 17.80
C THR A 64 -2.56 -4.56 17.75
N ASP A 65 -2.02 -3.69 16.89
CA ASP A 65 -2.48 -2.31 16.71
C ASP A 65 -3.88 -2.22 16.12
N ILE A 66 -4.19 -3.12 15.18
CA ILE A 66 -5.50 -3.21 14.54
C ILE A 66 -6.54 -3.75 15.53
N GLY A 67 -6.23 -4.83 16.24
CA GLY A 67 -7.13 -5.37 17.26
C GLY A 67 -7.48 -4.32 18.33
N THR A 68 -6.48 -3.59 18.82
CA THR A 68 -6.67 -2.54 19.83
C THR A 68 -7.65 -1.46 19.36
N ARG A 69 -7.60 -1.04 18.09
CA ARG A 69 -8.48 -0.01 17.53
C ARG A 69 -9.89 -0.52 17.25
N LEU A 70 -10.00 -1.79 16.87
CA LEU A 70 -11.28 -2.45 16.65
C LEU A 70 -11.95 -2.88 17.97
N GLY A 71 -11.27 -2.74 19.11
CA GLY A 71 -11.77 -3.21 20.39
C GLY A 71 -11.80 -4.74 20.52
N VAL A 72 -10.97 -5.45 19.74
CA VAL A 72 -10.91 -6.93 19.70
C VAL A 72 -9.50 -7.44 19.99
N SER A 73 -9.39 -8.73 20.32
CA SER A 73 -8.08 -9.34 20.54
C SER A 73 -7.28 -9.44 19.23
N LYS A 74 -5.94 -9.49 19.34
CA LYS A 74 -5.04 -9.76 18.20
C LYS A 74 -5.48 -11.00 17.40
N GLN A 75 -5.91 -12.05 18.11
CA GLN A 75 -6.33 -13.31 17.50
C GLN A 75 -7.65 -13.15 16.74
N ALA A 76 -8.62 -12.43 17.30
CA ALA A 76 -9.89 -12.12 16.64
C ALA A 76 -9.68 -11.28 15.37
N ALA A 77 -8.81 -10.26 15.42
CA ALA A 77 -8.46 -9.47 14.24
C ALA A 77 -7.78 -10.33 13.16
N ARG A 78 -6.81 -11.18 13.52
CA ARG A 78 -6.16 -12.08 12.56
C ARG A 78 -7.14 -13.07 11.93
N GLN A 79 -7.95 -13.72 12.74
CA GLN A 79 -8.91 -14.72 12.26
C GLN A 79 -9.89 -14.12 11.26
N ARG A 80 -10.31 -12.87 11.48
CA ARG A 80 -11.28 -12.21 10.61
C ARG A 80 -10.67 -11.64 9.33
N PHE A 81 -9.46 -11.10 9.38
CA PHE A 81 -8.94 -10.25 8.31
C PHE A 81 -7.64 -10.74 7.64
N ALA A 82 -7.06 -11.87 8.07
CA ALA A 82 -5.82 -12.38 7.47
C ALA A 82 -5.99 -12.72 5.97
N ASP A 83 -7.12 -13.28 5.57
CA ASP A 83 -7.30 -13.75 4.19
C ASP A 83 -7.50 -12.59 3.20
N ILE A 84 -8.22 -11.53 3.61
CA ILE A 84 -8.46 -10.34 2.77
C ILE A 84 -7.22 -9.46 2.59
N THR A 85 -6.22 -9.63 3.45
CA THR A 85 -4.96 -8.89 3.39
C THR A 85 -3.90 -9.61 2.54
N THR A 86 -4.28 -10.74 1.92
CA THR A 86 -3.46 -11.47 0.96
C THR A 86 -3.49 -10.77 -0.42
N PRO A 87 -2.33 -10.50 -1.04
CA PRO A 87 -2.20 -9.63 -2.21
C PRO A 87 -3.02 -10.03 -3.44
N ALA A 88 -3.42 -11.30 -3.58
CA ALA A 88 -4.20 -11.79 -4.72
C ALA A 88 -5.61 -11.18 -4.86
N ARG A 89 -6.18 -10.59 -3.79
CA ARG A 89 -7.56 -10.06 -3.78
C ARG A 89 -7.64 -8.55 -3.55
N ALA A 90 -6.50 -7.87 -3.40
CA ALA A 90 -6.42 -6.45 -3.02
C ALA A 90 -6.79 -5.45 -4.13
N LEU A 91 -7.09 -5.91 -5.36
CA LEU A 91 -7.67 -5.05 -6.40
C LEU A 91 -9.14 -4.67 -6.14
N SER A 92 -9.72 -5.01 -4.98
CA SER A 92 -11.05 -4.55 -4.57
C SER A 92 -11.02 -3.12 -4.01
N PHE A 93 -10.64 -2.17 -4.86
CA PHE A 93 -11.19 -0.81 -4.82
C PHE A 93 -11.83 -0.58 -6.19
N THR A 94 -12.86 0.25 -6.26
CA THR A 94 -13.79 0.44 -7.39
C THR A 94 -13.13 1.04 -8.64
N ALA A 95 -11.96 0.59 -9.06
CA ALA A 95 -11.19 1.14 -10.16
C ALA A 95 -10.89 0.03 -11.17
N GLN A 96 -11.13 0.33 -12.44
CA GLN A 96 -10.89 -0.62 -13.52
C GLN A 96 -9.43 -0.50 -13.98
N THR A 97 -8.71 -1.61 -14.09
CA THR A 97 -7.36 -1.59 -14.67
C THR A 97 -7.46 -1.39 -16.18
N ALA A 98 -6.84 -0.34 -16.72
CA ALA A 98 -6.78 -0.13 -18.16
C ALA A 98 -6.15 -1.34 -18.86
N PRO A 99 -6.56 -1.71 -20.09
CA PRO A 99 -5.99 -2.86 -20.80
C PRO A 99 -4.47 -2.83 -20.90
N ARG A 100 -3.90 -1.64 -21.14
CA ARG A 100 -2.44 -1.45 -21.21
C ARG A 100 -1.75 -1.65 -19.86
N LEU A 101 -2.38 -1.19 -18.79
CA LEU A 101 -1.84 -1.43 -17.45
C LEU A 101 -1.91 -2.93 -17.13
N ARG A 102 -2.99 -3.63 -17.50
CA ARG A 102 -3.10 -5.09 -17.28
C ARG A 102 -1.93 -5.83 -17.93
N ALA A 103 -1.61 -5.56 -19.19
CA ALA A 103 -0.48 -6.23 -19.84
C ALA A 103 0.89 -5.86 -19.23
N CYS A 104 1.06 -4.62 -18.74
CA CYS A 104 2.25 -4.25 -17.96
C CYS A 104 2.37 -5.04 -16.65
N LEU A 105 1.25 -5.32 -15.98
CA LEU A 105 1.23 -6.14 -14.75
C LEU A 105 1.52 -7.61 -15.04
N ASP A 106 1.01 -8.14 -16.14
CA ASP A 106 1.31 -9.50 -16.59
C ASP A 106 2.81 -9.63 -16.91
N GLN A 107 3.39 -8.66 -17.62
CA GLN A 107 4.83 -8.60 -17.90
C GLN A 107 5.68 -8.52 -16.61
N ALA A 108 5.25 -7.73 -15.62
CA ALA A 108 5.93 -7.66 -14.33
C ALA A 108 5.89 -8.99 -13.56
N GLY A 109 4.80 -9.76 -13.71
CA GLY A 109 4.70 -11.11 -13.16
C GLY A 109 5.65 -12.08 -13.84
N ASP A 110 5.74 -12.03 -15.18
CA ASP A 110 6.67 -12.83 -15.95
C ASP A 110 8.13 -12.50 -15.64
N ASP A 111 8.47 -11.23 -15.46
CA ASP A 111 9.81 -10.80 -15.04
C ASP A 111 10.17 -11.34 -13.65
N ALA A 112 9.25 -11.23 -12.68
CA ALA A 112 9.49 -11.76 -11.34
C ALA A 112 9.67 -13.28 -11.34
N ARG A 113 8.90 -14.00 -12.16
CA ARG A 113 9.02 -15.45 -12.34
C ARG A 113 10.35 -15.81 -13.00
N ALA A 114 10.75 -15.10 -14.06
CA ALA A 114 12.02 -15.31 -14.75
C ALA A 114 13.22 -15.06 -13.82
N ASP A 115 13.10 -14.08 -12.93
CA ASP A 115 14.12 -13.78 -11.91
C ASP A 115 14.13 -14.78 -10.74
N GLY A 116 13.15 -15.69 -10.66
CA GLY A 116 12.97 -16.61 -9.54
C GLY A 116 12.67 -15.89 -8.21
N ALA A 117 12.05 -14.71 -8.29
CA ALA A 117 11.72 -13.90 -7.13
C ALA A 117 10.59 -14.52 -6.31
N ALA A 118 10.67 -14.42 -4.99
CA ALA A 118 9.60 -14.88 -4.10
C ALA A 118 8.34 -14.00 -4.19
N GLU A 119 8.48 -12.74 -4.61
CA GLU A 119 7.39 -11.77 -4.71
C GLU A 119 7.59 -10.79 -5.88
N ILE A 120 6.49 -10.29 -6.46
CA ILE A 120 6.50 -9.17 -7.41
C ILE A 120 6.75 -7.87 -6.62
N GLY A 121 7.98 -7.35 -6.66
CA GLY A 121 8.35 -6.04 -6.14
C GLY A 121 7.97 -4.88 -7.06
N THR A 122 8.06 -3.65 -6.54
CA THR A 122 7.82 -2.42 -7.32
C THR A 122 8.81 -2.22 -8.47
N HIS A 123 10.01 -2.81 -8.40
CA HIS A 123 10.98 -2.76 -9.49
C HIS A 123 10.55 -3.61 -10.69
N HIS A 124 9.92 -4.77 -10.46
CA HIS A 124 9.27 -5.54 -11.53
C HIS A 124 8.10 -4.75 -12.13
N LEU A 125 7.27 -4.10 -11.30
CA LEU A 125 6.20 -3.24 -11.81
C LEU A 125 6.76 -2.11 -12.69
N LEU A 126 7.85 -1.47 -12.26
CA LEU A 126 8.53 -0.44 -13.05
C LEU A 126 9.07 -0.98 -14.38
N GLY A 127 9.67 -2.18 -14.37
CA GLY A 127 10.12 -2.86 -15.59
C GLY A 127 8.96 -3.20 -16.54
N GLY A 128 7.87 -3.75 -16.00
CA GLY A 128 6.66 -4.06 -16.75
C GLY A 128 5.99 -2.84 -17.38
N LEU A 129 6.08 -1.67 -16.76
CA LEU A 129 5.55 -0.40 -17.32
C LEU A 129 6.23 0.04 -18.62
N LEU A 130 7.39 -0.52 -18.99
CA LEU A 130 8.02 -0.27 -20.28
C LEU A 130 7.43 -1.12 -21.41
N ALA A 131 6.53 -2.06 -21.13
CA ALA A 131 5.89 -2.87 -22.16
C ALA A 131 5.01 -2.02 -23.09
N GLU A 132 4.20 -1.12 -22.51
CA GLU A 132 3.31 -0.26 -23.28
C GLU A 132 2.73 0.92 -22.47
N GLY A 133 2.05 1.82 -23.17
CA GLY A 133 1.28 2.90 -22.57
C GLY A 133 2.06 4.19 -22.34
N VAL A 134 1.46 5.08 -21.55
CA VAL A 134 1.99 6.43 -21.30
C VAL A 134 3.26 6.36 -20.46
N ALA A 135 3.32 5.43 -19.49
CA ALA A 135 4.52 5.25 -18.67
C ALA A 135 5.74 4.85 -19.51
N ALA A 136 5.56 3.92 -20.45
CA ALA A 136 6.62 3.53 -21.38
C ALA A 136 7.15 4.74 -22.16
N ALA A 137 6.24 5.49 -22.79
CA ALA A 137 6.61 6.68 -23.57
C ALA A 137 7.32 7.78 -22.74
N ILE A 138 6.97 7.93 -21.46
CA ILE A 138 7.66 8.86 -20.53
C ILE A 138 9.08 8.37 -20.24
N LEU A 139 9.23 7.11 -19.84
CA LEU A 139 10.53 6.54 -19.48
C LEU A 139 11.49 6.49 -20.68
N GLU A 140 10.99 6.13 -21.87
CA GLU A 140 11.77 6.12 -23.11
C GLU A 140 12.26 7.52 -23.50
N ARG A 141 11.43 8.55 -23.33
CA ARG A 141 11.81 9.95 -23.59
C ARG A 141 12.91 10.44 -22.65
N LEU A 142 12.98 9.86 -21.45
CA LEU A 142 14.05 10.08 -20.47
C LEU A 142 15.26 9.16 -20.71
N GLY A 143 15.27 8.39 -21.80
CA GLY A 143 16.38 7.53 -22.19
C GLY A 143 16.46 6.22 -21.42
N ILE A 144 15.37 5.78 -20.79
CA ILE A 144 15.33 4.57 -19.97
C ILE A 144 14.73 3.41 -20.74
N ARG A 145 15.44 2.28 -20.72
CA ARG A 145 15.07 1.03 -21.37
C ARG A 145 14.92 -0.13 -20.38
N ALA A 146 14.22 -1.17 -20.81
CA ALA A 146 13.88 -2.30 -19.94
C ALA A 146 15.11 -3.10 -19.50
N ASP A 147 16.12 -3.24 -20.38
CA ASP A 147 17.39 -3.87 -20.07
C ASP A 147 18.15 -3.11 -18.97
N GLN A 148 18.09 -1.78 -18.97
CA GLN A 148 18.73 -0.95 -17.94
C GLN A 148 18.04 -1.11 -16.58
N ILE A 149 16.70 -1.11 -16.55
CA ILE A 149 15.93 -1.35 -15.33
C ILE A 149 16.24 -2.74 -14.76
N ARG A 150 16.29 -3.76 -15.61
CA ARG A 150 16.62 -5.13 -15.20
C ARG A 150 18.03 -5.22 -14.63
N ALA A 151 19.03 -4.69 -15.33
CA ALA A 151 20.41 -4.69 -14.88
C ALA A 151 20.59 -3.94 -13.54
N ALA A 152 19.98 -2.76 -13.39
CA ALA A 152 20.00 -2.00 -12.15
C ALA A 152 19.26 -2.73 -11.02
N SER A 153 18.14 -3.39 -11.30
CA SER A 153 17.41 -4.20 -10.32
C SER A 153 18.26 -5.36 -9.81
N HIS A 154 18.92 -6.10 -10.71
CA HIS A 154 19.80 -7.21 -10.33
C HIS A 154 21.02 -6.74 -9.54
N LYS A 155 21.58 -5.59 -9.91
CA LYS A 155 22.67 -4.94 -9.16
C LYS A 155 22.24 -4.56 -7.73
N LEU A 156 21.02 -4.06 -7.54
CA LEU A 156 20.54 -3.55 -6.25
C LEU A 156 19.92 -4.62 -5.34
N PHE A 157 19.24 -5.62 -5.91
CA PHE A 157 18.42 -6.57 -5.17
C PHE A 157 18.89 -8.02 -5.30
N GLY A 158 19.98 -8.26 -6.03
CA GLY A 158 20.57 -9.57 -6.25
C GLY A 158 20.30 -10.11 -7.66
N PRO A 159 21.19 -10.98 -8.17
CA PRO A 159 21.02 -11.60 -9.49
C PRO A 159 19.77 -12.50 -9.51
N PRO A 160 19.25 -12.80 -10.71
CA PRO A 160 18.16 -13.76 -10.85
C PRO A 160 18.60 -15.14 -10.34
N ALA A 161 17.65 -15.91 -9.83
CA ALA A 161 17.90 -17.28 -9.41
C ALA A 161 18.38 -18.13 -10.59
N THR A 162 19.10 -19.22 -10.30
CA THR A 162 19.60 -20.17 -11.32
C THR A 162 18.48 -20.88 -12.08
N THR A 163 17.26 -20.86 -11.56
CA THR A 163 16.09 -21.46 -12.18
C THR A 163 14.89 -20.52 -12.00
N PRO A 164 14.06 -20.31 -13.03
CA PRO A 164 12.81 -19.57 -12.90
C PRO A 164 11.91 -20.17 -11.81
N GLY A 165 11.08 -19.33 -11.20
CA GLY A 165 10.10 -19.77 -10.21
C GLY A 165 8.98 -20.62 -10.82
N ASP A 166 8.40 -21.50 -9.99
CA ASP A 166 7.22 -22.29 -10.35
C ASP A 166 5.96 -21.41 -10.29
N GLY A 167 5.67 -20.72 -11.39
CA GLY A 167 4.49 -19.86 -11.55
C GLY A 167 4.72 -18.39 -11.20
N ILE A 168 3.67 -17.58 -11.34
CA ILE A 168 3.73 -16.14 -11.04
C ILE A 168 3.71 -15.95 -9.51
N PRO A 169 4.75 -15.33 -8.90
CA PRO A 169 4.78 -15.10 -7.47
C PRO A 169 3.73 -14.07 -7.04
N PRO A 170 3.31 -14.06 -5.76
CA PRO A 170 2.40 -13.04 -5.25
C PRO A 170 3.04 -11.65 -5.28
N MET A 171 2.23 -10.59 -5.30
CA MET A 171 2.75 -9.23 -5.14
C MET A 171 3.27 -8.98 -3.73
N SER A 172 4.38 -8.26 -3.62
CA SER A 172 4.88 -7.74 -2.34
C SER A 172 3.89 -6.72 -1.75
N ALA A 173 3.91 -6.55 -0.43
CA ALA A 173 3.07 -5.54 0.24
C ALA A 173 3.30 -4.11 -0.32
N GLU A 174 4.54 -3.80 -0.68
CA GLU A 174 4.95 -2.54 -1.30
C GLU A 174 4.31 -2.35 -2.70
N ALA A 175 4.33 -3.39 -3.53
CA ALA A 175 3.71 -3.39 -4.86
C ALA A 175 2.18 -3.27 -4.78
N THR A 176 1.54 -3.97 -3.84
CA THR A 176 0.10 -3.84 -3.59
C THR A 176 -0.27 -2.43 -3.13
N CYS A 177 0.51 -1.84 -2.21
CA CYS A 177 0.35 -0.44 -1.82
C CYS A 177 0.46 0.51 -3.02
N ALA A 178 1.42 0.28 -3.91
CA ALA A 178 1.61 1.12 -5.09
C ALA A 178 0.40 1.08 -6.03
N LEU A 179 -0.19 -0.10 -6.25
CA LEU A 179 -1.40 -0.25 -7.08
C LEU A 179 -2.63 0.41 -6.45
N ASN A 180 -2.82 0.26 -5.14
CA ASN A 180 -3.91 0.93 -4.42
C ASN A 180 -3.75 2.46 -4.47
N ALA A 181 -2.53 2.95 -4.29
CA ALA A 181 -2.24 4.38 -4.43
C ALA A 181 -2.43 4.87 -5.87
N ALA A 182 -2.14 4.05 -6.88
CA ALA A 182 -2.40 4.38 -8.29
C ALA A 182 -3.90 4.47 -8.57
N ALA A 183 -4.70 3.57 -7.99
CA ALA A 183 -6.16 3.64 -8.08
C ALA A 183 -6.73 4.91 -7.41
N HIS A 184 -6.20 5.30 -6.25
CA HIS A 184 -6.56 6.57 -5.63
C HIS A 184 -6.12 7.77 -6.49
N HIS A 185 -4.95 7.70 -7.12
CA HIS A 185 -4.48 8.74 -8.03
C HIS A 185 -5.40 8.86 -9.25
N ALA A 186 -5.85 7.75 -9.82
CA ALA A 186 -6.83 7.72 -10.91
C ALA A 186 -8.16 8.34 -10.50
N ALA A 187 -8.71 7.94 -9.35
CA ALA A 187 -9.95 8.49 -8.82
C ALA A 187 -9.88 10.01 -8.54
N ALA A 188 -8.72 10.52 -8.14
CA ALA A 188 -8.52 11.95 -7.91
C ALA A 188 -8.34 12.77 -9.22
N ASN A 189 -8.01 12.10 -10.33
CA ASN A 189 -7.77 12.70 -11.63
C ASN A 189 -8.95 12.56 -12.60
N ASP A 190 -9.79 11.55 -12.40
CA ASP A 190 -10.98 11.30 -13.20
C ASP A 190 -12.23 11.84 -12.51
N THR A 191 -12.83 12.87 -13.10
CA THR A 191 -14.12 13.44 -12.66
C THR A 191 -15.30 12.96 -13.51
N GLY A 192 -15.08 12.09 -14.49
CA GLY A 192 -16.05 11.73 -15.53
C GLY A 192 -16.43 10.25 -15.58
N SER A 193 -15.50 9.33 -15.27
CA SER A 193 -15.76 7.88 -15.32
C SER A 193 -15.99 7.28 -13.95
N SER A 194 -16.99 6.42 -13.84
CA SER A 194 -17.26 5.61 -12.66
C SER A 194 -17.50 4.16 -13.12
N PRO A 195 -16.63 3.21 -12.77
CA PRO A 195 -15.42 3.34 -11.95
C PRO A 195 -14.27 4.10 -12.64
N PRO A 196 -13.39 4.81 -11.89
CA PRO A 196 -12.18 5.42 -12.44
C PRO A 196 -11.26 4.36 -13.06
N GLU A 197 -10.68 4.64 -14.22
CA GLU A 197 -9.74 3.74 -14.89
C GLU A 197 -8.29 4.02 -14.47
N VAL A 198 -7.57 2.98 -14.02
CA VAL A 198 -6.17 3.06 -13.62
C VAL A 198 -5.28 2.80 -14.84
N GLY A 199 -4.67 3.86 -15.34
CA GLY A 199 -3.68 3.81 -16.42
C GLY A 199 -2.23 3.66 -15.93
N THR A 200 -1.32 3.48 -16.90
CA THR A 200 0.12 3.27 -16.67
C THR A 200 0.80 4.46 -15.97
N GLU A 201 0.39 5.68 -16.31
CA GLU A 201 0.87 6.94 -15.78
C GLU A 201 0.51 7.13 -14.30
N HIS A 202 -0.64 6.62 -13.87
CA HIS A 202 -1.04 6.60 -12.46
C HIS A 202 -0.09 5.74 -11.63
N LEU A 203 0.25 4.54 -12.14
CA LEU A 203 1.21 3.66 -11.46
C LEU A 203 2.63 4.23 -11.50
N LEU A 204 3.07 4.77 -12.64
CA LEU A 204 4.39 5.41 -12.74
C LEU A 204 4.52 6.58 -11.75
N ALA A 205 3.48 7.41 -11.59
CA ALA A 205 3.50 8.51 -10.63
C ALA A 205 3.75 8.03 -9.21
N VAL A 206 3.10 6.96 -8.77
CA VAL A 206 3.32 6.40 -7.43
C VAL A 206 4.71 5.78 -7.30
N LEU A 207 5.07 4.91 -8.25
CA LEU A 207 6.34 4.19 -8.22
C LEU A 207 7.54 5.13 -8.25
N ALA A 208 7.50 6.10 -9.17
CA ALA A 208 8.56 7.07 -9.29
C ALA A 208 8.59 7.92 -8.03
N LEU A 209 7.50 8.57 -7.61
CA LEU A 209 7.55 9.64 -6.63
C LEU A 209 7.74 9.19 -5.17
N ASP A 210 7.50 7.92 -4.85
CA ASP A 210 7.76 7.38 -3.52
C ASP A 210 9.27 7.21 -3.25
N PRO A 211 9.91 8.05 -2.40
CA PRO A 211 11.33 7.92 -2.06
C PRO A 211 11.69 6.58 -1.40
N GLY A 212 10.71 5.90 -0.80
CA GLY A 212 10.92 4.61 -0.14
C GLY A 212 10.98 3.43 -1.09
N SER A 213 10.44 3.57 -2.32
CA SER A 213 10.14 2.41 -3.15
C SER A 213 11.38 1.80 -3.81
N ARG A 214 11.37 0.49 -4.06
CA ARG A 214 12.45 -0.16 -4.84
C ARG A 214 12.52 0.36 -6.27
N ALA A 215 11.38 0.77 -6.83
CA ALA A 215 11.32 1.38 -8.17
C ALA A 215 12.09 2.70 -8.21
N ARG A 216 11.85 3.58 -7.22
CA ARG A 216 12.61 4.82 -7.07
C ARG A 216 14.10 4.58 -6.90
N ARG A 217 14.51 3.56 -6.14
CA ARG A 217 15.93 3.21 -5.99
C ARG A 217 16.58 2.83 -7.32
N VAL A 218 15.88 2.06 -8.15
CA VAL A 218 16.33 1.73 -9.52
C VAL A 218 16.46 2.98 -10.38
N LEU A 219 15.45 3.86 -10.37
CA LEU A 219 15.52 5.13 -11.11
C LEU A 219 16.69 6.01 -10.65
N ASN A 220 16.96 6.05 -9.34
CA ASN A 220 18.11 6.79 -8.80
C ASN A 220 19.46 6.17 -9.21
N ASP A 221 19.58 4.84 -9.24
CA ASP A 221 20.80 4.15 -9.70
C ASP A 221 21.06 4.38 -11.20
N LEU A 222 19.99 4.52 -11.99
CA LEU A 222 20.03 4.93 -13.39
C LEU A 222 20.22 6.45 -13.58
N HIS A 223 20.39 7.22 -12.50
CA HIS A 223 20.55 8.67 -12.50
C HIS A 223 19.40 9.43 -13.20
N VAL A 224 18.18 8.89 -13.12
CA VAL A 224 16.99 9.56 -13.66
C VAL A 224 16.65 10.77 -12.81
N ASP A 225 16.52 11.93 -13.44
CA ASP A 225 16.00 13.11 -12.77
C ASP A 225 14.50 12.95 -12.49
N ILE A 226 14.19 12.79 -11.22
CA ILE A 226 12.84 12.68 -10.69
C ILE A 226 11.98 13.90 -11.00
N ALA A 227 12.57 15.10 -11.03
CA ALA A 227 11.85 16.31 -11.38
C ALA A 227 11.41 16.27 -12.85
N ALA A 228 12.26 15.72 -13.73
CA ALA A 228 11.89 15.47 -15.13
C ALA A 228 10.76 14.45 -15.26
N VAL A 229 10.80 13.32 -14.53
CA VAL A 229 9.69 12.35 -14.50
C VAL A 229 8.38 13.00 -14.08
N LYS A 230 8.43 13.83 -13.03
CA LYS A 230 7.26 14.57 -12.56
C LYS A 230 6.73 15.55 -13.63
N GLY A 231 7.62 16.30 -14.29
CA GLY A 231 7.25 17.24 -15.34
C GLY A 231 6.61 16.56 -16.55
N GLU A 232 7.11 15.38 -16.93
CA GLU A 232 6.51 14.54 -17.98
C GLU A 232 5.12 14.04 -17.59
N LEU A 233 4.96 13.49 -16.38
CA LEU A 233 3.68 13.01 -15.86
C LEU A 233 2.61 14.11 -15.78
N GLN A 234 3.00 15.34 -15.44
CA GLN A 234 2.10 16.49 -15.36
C GLN A 234 1.42 16.85 -16.69
N ARG A 235 1.93 16.35 -17.82
CA ARG A 235 1.28 16.51 -19.14
C ARG A 235 0.11 15.55 -19.37
N HIS A 236 0.00 14.51 -18.54
CA HIS A 236 -0.99 13.45 -18.69
C HIS A 236 -1.98 13.40 -17.54
N ILE A 237 -1.52 13.67 -16.32
CA ILE A 237 -2.32 13.63 -15.10
C ILE A 237 -1.95 14.79 -14.18
N THR A 238 -2.88 15.22 -13.34
CA THR A 238 -2.58 16.07 -12.18
C THR A 238 -1.79 15.25 -11.18
N VAL A 239 -0.47 15.44 -11.21
CA VAL A 239 0.43 14.92 -10.19
C VAL A 239 0.33 15.82 -8.97
N ASN A 240 -0.65 15.54 -8.11
CA ASN A 240 -0.63 16.10 -6.78
C ASN A 240 0.56 15.43 -6.08
N PRO A 241 1.60 16.17 -5.62
CA PRO A 241 2.65 15.52 -4.85
C PRO A 241 1.93 14.77 -3.74
N THR A 242 2.05 13.45 -3.75
CA THR A 242 1.86 12.66 -2.55
C THR A 242 2.87 13.27 -1.59
N ARG A 243 2.44 14.27 -0.82
CA ARG A 243 3.08 14.54 0.46
C ARG A 243 3.03 13.15 1.07
N PRO A 244 4.18 12.49 1.32
CA PRO A 244 4.12 11.39 2.24
C PRO A 244 3.51 12.05 3.47
N THR A 245 2.27 11.71 3.79
CA THR A 245 1.74 11.99 5.10
C THR A 245 2.74 11.27 5.98
N ARG A 246 3.65 12.05 6.55
CA ARG A 246 4.70 11.59 7.46
C ARG A 246 4.04 11.16 8.77
N TRP A 247 2.95 10.40 8.72
CA TRP A 247 2.22 9.94 9.88
C TRP A 247 3.03 8.85 10.61
N TRP A 248 3.99 8.21 9.91
CA TRP A 248 5.01 7.33 10.51
C TRP A 248 6.32 8.02 10.91
N LYS A 249 6.52 9.34 10.66
CA LYS A 249 7.57 10.05 11.39
C LYS A 249 7.08 10.27 12.82
N ARG A 250 7.45 9.30 13.65
CA ARG A 250 7.76 9.41 15.07
C ARG A 250 6.58 9.84 15.94
N ARG A 251 5.92 8.83 16.53
CA ARG A 251 5.82 8.89 17.99
C ARG A 251 7.28 8.96 18.49
N PRO A 252 7.70 9.98 19.26
CA PRO A 252 8.95 9.84 19.98
C PRO A 252 8.85 8.51 20.75
N PRO A 253 9.89 7.65 20.75
CA PRO A 253 9.91 6.56 21.72
C PRO A 253 9.60 7.18 23.08
N ALA A 254 8.83 6.49 23.92
CA ALA A 254 8.69 6.90 25.31
C ALA A 254 10.12 7.26 25.81
N PRO A 255 10.34 8.37 26.53
CA PRO A 255 11.64 9.03 26.73
C PRO A 255 12.76 8.18 27.38
N HIS A 256 12.55 6.87 27.48
CA HIS A 256 13.32 5.87 28.18
C HIS A 256 13.36 4.55 27.38
N CYS A 257 13.28 4.55 26.04
CA CYS A 257 13.37 3.31 25.24
C CYS A 257 14.52 3.36 24.22
N CYS A 258 15.28 2.27 24.13
CA CYS A 258 16.34 2.08 23.15
C CYS A 258 15.74 1.87 21.74
N THR A 259 16.22 2.63 20.76
CA THR A 259 15.80 2.55 19.34
C THR A 259 16.35 1.29 18.65
N PHE A 260 17.40 0.68 19.21
CA PHE A 260 18.04 -0.51 18.63
C PHE A 260 17.38 -1.81 19.10
N CYS A 261 17.22 -2.01 20.42
CA CYS A 261 16.65 -3.24 20.98
C CYS A 261 15.20 -3.11 21.45
N GLY A 262 14.63 -1.90 21.47
CA GLY A 262 13.25 -1.64 21.91
C GLY A 262 13.02 -1.71 23.42
N GLN A 263 14.05 -2.04 24.22
CA GLN A 263 13.93 -2.17 25.67
C GLN A 263 13.85 -0.82 26.38
N ALA A 264 13.09 -0.77 27.46
CA ALA A 264 13.09 0.37 28.38
C ALA A 264 14.45 0.46 29.09
N ALA A 265 15.05 1.64 29.09
CA ALA A 265 16.30 1.97 29.76
C ALA A 265 16.17 3.37 30.36
N GLY A 266 16.68 3.57 31.58
CA GLY A 266 16.69 4.88 32.22
C GLY A 266 17.43 5.92 31.37
N PRO A 267 17.07 7.21 31.45
CA PRO A 267 17.67 8.26 30.64
C PRO A 267 19.20 8.37 30.84
N GLU A 268 19.71 8.00 32.02
CA GLU A 268 21.14 7.90 32.35
C GLU A 268 21.87 6.70 31.71
N GLN A 269 21.13 5.73 31.18
CA GLN A 269 21.66 4.52 30.54
C GLN A 269 21.64 4.60 29.00
N LEU A 270 21.28 5.75 28.45
CA LEU A 270 21.09 5.96 27.01
C LEU A 270 22.14 6.92 26.45
N VAL A 271 22.64 6.61 25.24
CA VAL A 271 23.41 7.52 24.40
C VAL A 271 22.44 8.22 23.46
N ASN A 272 22.44 9.55 23.49
CA ASN A 272 21.52 10.39 22.70
C ASN A 272 22.22 10.96 21.46
N GLY A 273 21.68 10.69 20.28
CA GLY A 273 21.99 11.38 19.03
C GLY A 273 20.84 12.29 18.58
N PRO A 274 21.02 13.08 17.50
CA PRO A 274 20.02 14.03 17.00
C PRO A 274 18.63 13.41 16.76
N ASP A 275 18.59 12.11 16.45
CA ASP A 275 17.35 11.37 16.23
C ASP A 275 17.35 9.97 16.84
N VAL A 276 18.37 9.51 17.58
CA VAL A 276 18.44 8.10 18.02
C VAL A 276 18.83 8.02 19.48
N THR A 277 18.25 7.07 20.20
CA THR A 277 18.56 6.81 21.61
C THR A 277 18.94 5.34 21.76
N ILE A 278 20.17 5.02 22.17
CA ILE A 278 20.68 3.64 22.23
C ILE A 278 21.12 3.31 23.66
N CYS A 279 20.69 2.19 24.23
CA CYS A 279 21.13 1.79 25.57
C CYS A 279 22.59 1.33 25.59
N ARG A 280 23.25 1.50 26.74
CA ARG A 280 24.64 1.09 26.95
C ARG A 280 24.91 -0.38 26.61
N ALA A 281 23.94 -1.27 26.84
CA ALA A 281 24.08 -2.68 26.47
C ALA A 281 24.21 -2.90 24.95
N CYS A 282 23.43 -2.18 24.14
CA CYS A 282 23.53 -2.26 22.68
C CYS A 282 24.82 -1.60 22.16
N VAL A 283 25.28 -0.53 22.82
CA VAL A 283 26.57 0.11 22.48
C VAL A 283 27.74 -0.83 22.78
N ALA A 284 27.74 -1.49 23.94
CA ALA A 284 28.76 -2.46 24.32
C ALA A 284 28.79 -3.66 23.36
N LEU A 285 27.62 -4.24 23.06
CA LEU A 285 27.50 -5.34 22.09
C LEU A 285 28.04 -4.94 20.71
N ALA A 286 27.72 -3.73 20.23
CA ALA A 286 28.23 -3.24 18.96
C ALA A 286 29.76 -3.08 18.98
N ALA A 287 30.33 -2.60 20.08
CA ALA A 287 31.78 -2.50 20.24
C ALA A 287 32.45 -3.88 20.21
N ASP A 288 31.90 -4.87 20.93
CA ASP A 288 32.42 -6.24 20.96
C ASP A 288 32.41 -6.88 19.56
N ILE A 289 31.31 -6.70 18.80
CA ILE A 289 31.21 -7.17 17.41
C ILE A 289 32.27 -6.52 16.52
N LEU A 290 32.51 -5.22 16.69
CA LEU A 290 33.51 -4.50 15.88
C LEU A 290 34.93 -4.96 16.22
N THR A 291 35.23 -5.22 17.49
CA THR A 291 36.54 -5.74 17.93
C THR A 291 36.77 -7.17 17.46
N ALA A 292 35.75 -8.05 17.55
CA ALA A 292 35.85 -9.43 17.08
C ALA A 292 36.04 -9.57 15.55
N ARG A 293 35.74 -8.52 14.78
CA ARG A 293 35.97 -8.49 13.33
C ARG A 293 37.35 -7.97 12.92
N GLN A 294 38.12 -7.45 13.88
CA GLN A 294 39.46 -6.90 13.67
C GLN A 294 40.58 -7.87 14.09
N THR A 295 40.23 -8.97 14.75
CA THR A 295 41.10 -10.10 15.09
C THR A 295 40.88 -11.26 14.13
#